data_AF-A0A2T0AQ21-F1
#
_entry.id   AF-A0A2T0AQ21-F1
#
_cell.length_a   1.000
_cell.length_b   1.000
_cell.length_c   1.000
_cell.angle_alpha   90.00
_cell.angle_beta   90.00
_cell.angle_gamma   90.00
#
_symmetry.space_group_name_H-M   'P 1'
#
loop_
_entity.id
_entity.type
_entity.pdbx_description
1 polymer ?
#
loop_
_entity_poly.entity_id
_entity_poly.type
_entity_poly.pdbx_seq_one_letter_code
_entity_poly.pdbx_strand_id
1 'polypeptide(L)'
;MKERIISLLKENENNFISGEKISESLGVTRAAVWKYIKTLKEEGYEIESVSRKGYRLISSPDLLTYEELSSILNNKIMGRNIIYLDSVDSTNTYAKELATKGAEEGTVVISEEQTSGRGRLGREWMSPKYKGIWMSIILRPDIEPMDVPQITQIAAAAVSKALRSLGIKAYIKWPNDIILNYKKVCGILTEMSGEINKVNYVIVGIGINVNIEEEEFPEEVKNIATSLKIEQGVSIERKKLAARILNNFEELYKEIIMENSIKNSIEICRKYSILIDKEVKIINRGNETIAKAIGLSEDGKLIVKYKDGKIDEIISGEVSIRGINGYL
;
A
#
# COMPACT_ATOMS: atom_id res chain seq x y z
N MET A 1 1.41 -23.64 9.80
CA MET A 1 1.71 -24.95 9.15
C MET A 1 1.70 -24.84 7.63
N LYS A 2 0.61 -24.33 7.02
CA LYS A 2 0.56 -24.05 5.57
C LYS A 2 1.77 -23.24 5.08
N GLU A 3 2.08 -22.13 5.76
CA GLU A 3 3.28 -21.32 5.54
C GLU A 3 4.56 -22.15 5.38
N ARG A 4 4.85 -23.02 6.37
CA ARG A 4 6.06 -23.84 6.37
C ARG A 4 6.09 -24.84 5.21
N ILE A 5 4.93 -25.36 4.80
CA ILE A 5 4.82 -26.23 3.61
C ILE A 5 5.08 -25.42 2.34
N ILE A 6 4.48 -24.23 2.20
CA ILE A 6 4.70 -23.34 1.06
C ILE A 6 6.18 -22.94 0.98
N SER A 7 6.83 -22.59 2.10
CA SER A 7 8.27 -22.28 2.15
C SER A 7 9.12 -23.44 1.63
N LEU A 8 8.88 -24.67 2.13
CA LEU A 8 9.62 -25.85 1.67
C LEU A 8 9.40 -26.12 0.17
N LEU A 9 8.19 -25.89 -0.34
CA LEU A 9 7.90 -26.03 -1.76
C LEU A 9 8.62 -24.95 -2.59
N LYS A 10 8.62 -23.69 -2.14
CA LYS A 10 9.30 -22.55 -2.78
C LYS A 10 10.82 -22.74 -2.81
N GLU A 11 11.41 -23.18 -1.71
CA GLU A 11 12.83 -23.54 -1.61
C GLU A 11 13.25 -24.68 -2.57
N ASN A 12 12.28 -25.47 -3.04
CA ASN A 12 12.49 -26.60 -3.94
C ASN A 12 11.77 -26.41 -5.29
N GLU A 13 11.47 -25.19 -5.75
CA GLU A 13 10.69 -24.92 -6.99
C GLU A 13 11.17 -25.70 -8.22
N ASN A 14 12.48 -25.92 -8.34
CA ASN A 14 13.06 -26.65 -9.47
C ASN A 14 13.13 -28.18 -9.29
N ASN A 15 12.75 -28.71 -8.13
CA ASN A 15 12.92 -30.11 -7.74
C ASN A 15 11.65 -30.70 -7.12
N PHE A 16 11.60 -32.03 -7.01
CA PHE A 16 10.59 -32.69 -6.20
C PHE A 16 11.06 -32.80 -4.75
N ILE A 17 10.16 -32.52 -3.81
CA ILE A 17 10.35 -32.82 -2.39
C ILE A 17 9.41 -33.96 -1.97
N SER A 18 9.96 -35.02 -1.39
CA SER A 18 9.16 -36.18 -0.97
C SER A 18 8.23 -35.82 0.19
N GLY A 19 7.03 -36.41 0.21
CA GLY A 19 6.09 -36.21 1.32
C GLY A 19 6.64 -36.69 2.67
N GLU A 20 7.58 -37.64 2.65
CA GLU A 20 8.35 -38.08 3.83
C GLU A 20 9.29 -37.00 4.33
N LYS A 21 10.08 -36.36 3.45
CA LYS A 21 10.95 -35.24 3.83
C LYS A 21 10.16 -34.05 4.38
N ILE A 22 9.01 -33.71 3.79
CA ILE A 22 8.13 -32.67 4.36
C ILE A 22 7.61 -33.08 5.74
N SER A 23 7.18 -34.34 5.88
CA SER A 23 6.65 -34.91 7.12
C SER A 23 7.67 -34.85 8.26
N GLU A 24 8.92 -35.26 7.99
CA GLU A 24 10.05 -35.18 8.93
C GLU A 24 10.41 -33.74 9.29
N SER A 25 10.61 -32.87 8.29
CA SER A 25 10.99 -31.46 8.52
C SER A 25 9.97 -30.67 9.33
N LEU A 26 8.68 -31.05 9.25
CA LEU A 26 7.59 -30.33 9.90
C LEU A 26 7.05 -31.03 11.16
N GLY A 27 7.48 -32.26 11.44
CA GLY A 27 6.99 -33.04 12.58
C GLY A 27 5.50 -33.42 12.47
N VAL A 28 5.01 -33.67 11.25
CA VAL A 28 3.61 -34.04 10.98
C VAL A 28 3.54 -35.34 10.18
N THR A 29 2.38 -36.01 10.13
CA THR A 29 2.25 -37.25 9.34
C THR A 29 2.19 -36.98 7.83
N ARG A 30 2.59 -37.98 7.02
CA ARG A 30 2.45 -37.91 5.55
C ARG A 30 1.01 -37.71 5.07
N ALA A 31 0.02 -38.25 5.80
CA ALA A 31 -1.39 -38.02 5.53
C ALA A 31 -1.79 -36.56 5.77
N ALA A 32 -1.25 -35.91 6.81
CA ALA A 32 -1.44 -34.48 7.04
C ALA A 32 -0.81 -33.65 5.92
N VAL A 33 0.41 -33.97 5.49
CA VAL A 33 1.06 -33.32 4.33
C VAL A 33 0.16 -33.41 3.10
N TRP A 34 -0.34 -34.60 2.76
CA TRP A 34 -1.24 -34.78 1.62
C TRP A 34 -2.51 -33.91 1.72
N LYS A 35 -3.12 -33.83 2.91
CA LYS A 35 -4.29 -32.96 3.15
C LYS A 35 -3.96 -31.49 2.93
N TYR A 36 -2.82 -31.00 3.43
CA TYR A 36 -2.40 -29.62 3.20
C TYR A 36 -2.11 -29.34 1.72
N ILE A 37 -1.42 -30.24 1.01
CA ILE A 37 -1.18 -30.09 -0.43
C ILE A 37 -2.50 -30.02 -1.20
N LYS A 38 -3.48 -30.85 -0.84
CA LYS A 38 -4.82 -30.79 -1.45
C LYS A 38 -5.48 -29.42 -1.25
N THR A 39 -5.47 -28.89 -0.02
CA THR A 39 -6.01 -27.56 0.26
C THR A 39 -5.27 -26.46 -0.49
N LEU A 40 -3.93 -26.53 -0.60
CA LEU A 40 -3.17 -25.55 -1.39
C LEU A 40 -3.58 -25.56 -2.87
N LYS A 41 -3.83 -26.74 -3.45
CA LYS A 41 -4.35 -26.84 -4.83
C LYS A 41 -5.73 -26.19 -4.98
N GLU A 42 -6.60 -26.37 -3.98
CA GLU A 42 -7.93 -25.73 -3.94
C GLU A 42 -7.82 -24.20 -3.80
N GLU A 43 -6.76 -23.70 -3.17
CA GLU A 43 -6.44 -22.28 -3.04
C GLU A 43 -5.71 -21.69 -4.27
N GLY A 44 -5.53 -22.48 -5.32
CA GLY A 44 -4.96 -22.03 -6.60
C GLY A 44 -3.45 -22.24 -6.77
N TYR A 45 -2.79 -22.98 -5.87
CA TYR A 45 -1.39 -23.38 -6.07
C TYR A 45 -1.30 -24.52 -7.09
N GLU A 46 -0.52 -24.33 -8.14
CA GLU A 46 -0.25 -25.38 -9.10
C GLU A 46 0.87 -26.28 -8.57
N ILE A 47 0.49 -27.41 -7.98
CA ILE A 47 1.43 -28.37 -7.39
C ILE A 47 1.39 -29.67 -8.18
N GLU A 48 2.49 -30.03 -8.82
CA GLU A 48 2.65 -31.34 -9.42
C GLU A 48 2.87 -32.40 -8.33
N SER A 49 2.28 -33.58 -8.51
CA SER A 49 2.38 -34.68 -7.55
C SER A 49 2.72 -35.97 -8.28
N VAL A 50 3.93 -36.49 -8.05
CA VAL A 50 4.44 -37.67 -8.75
C VAL A 50 4.75 -38.78 -7.75
N SER A 51 4.21 -39.98 -8.01
CA SER A 51 4.45 -41.16 -7.17
C SER A 51 5.95 -41.44 -7.04
N ARG A 52 6.40 -41.75 -5.81
CA ARG A 52 7.81 -41.99 -5.44
C ARG A 52 8.77 -40.80 -5.61
N LYS A 53 8.36 -39.67 -6.18
CA LYS A 53 9.15 -38.42 -6.24
C LYS A 53 8.69 -37.37 -5.22
N GLY A 54 7.37 -37.22 -5.06
CA GLY A 54 6.77 -36.26 -4.13
C GLY A 54 6.07 -35.10 -4.83
N TYR A 55 6.26 -33.90 -4.31
CA TYR A 55 5.56 -32.68 -4.72
C TYR A 55 6.54 -31.66 -5.31
N ARG A 56 6.09 -30.91 -6.32
CA ARG A 56 6.83 -29.78 -6.91
C ARG A 56 5.87 -28.63 -7.16
N LEU A 57 6.24 -27.42 -6.73
CA LEU A 57 5.48 -26.21 -7.04
C LEU A 57 5.79 -25.77 -8.47
N ILE A 58 4.75 -25.63 -9.29
CA ILE A 58 4.84 -25.15 -10.68
C ILE A 58 4.60 -23.64 -10.72
N SER A 59 3.55 -23.18 -10.02
CA SER A 59 3.25 -21.76 -9.87
C SER A 59 2.45 -21.52 -8.59
N SER A 60 2.48 -20.27 -8.11
CA SER A 60 1.74 -19.81 -6.94
C SER A 60 0.73 -18.72 -7.33
N PRO A 61 -0.46 -18.68 -6.71
CA PRO A 61 -1.46 -17.68 -7.04
C PRO A 61 -0.99 -16.28 -6.60
N ASP A 62 -1.54 -15.23 -7.20
CA ASP A 62 -1.27 -13.85 -6.79
C ASP A 62 -2.13 -13.43 -5.59
N LEU A 63 -2.05 -14.20 -4.52
CA LEU A 63 -2.73 -13.92 -3.25
C LEU A 63 -1.86 -13.01 -2.37
N LEU A 64 -2.53 -12.21 -1.54
CA LEU A 64 -1.89 -11.27 -0.62
C LEU A 64 -1.83 -11.79 0.83
N THR A 65 -1.68 -13.10 0.98
CA THR A 65 -1.60 -13.76 2.30
C THR A 65 -0.20 -13.61 2.92
N TYR A 66 -0.11 -13.83 4.23
CA TYR A 66 1.19 -13.86 4.91
C TYR A 66 2.16 -14.87 4.26
N GLU A 67 1.67 -16.05 3.90
CA GLU A 67 2.47 -17.11 3.28
C GLU A 67 3.06 -16.74 1.92
N GLU A 68 2.38 -15.87 1.17
CA GLU A 68 2.89 -15.37 -0.11
C GLU A 68 3.85 -14.20 0.05
N LEU A 69 3.62 -13.34 1.04
CA LEU A 69 4.41 -12.14 1.25
C LEU A 69 5.66 -12.39 2.10
N SER A 70 5.62 -13.33 3.05
CA SER A 70 6.68 -13.52 4.05
C SER A 70 8.05 -13.83 3.45
N SER A 71 8.09 -14.54 2.31
CA SER A 71 9.33 -14.85 1.58
C SER A 71 9.94 -13.65 0.84
N ILE A 72 9.20 -12.55 0.68
CA ILE A 72 9.64 -11.33 -0.02
C ILE A 72 9.88 -10.18 0.97
N LEU A 73 9.22 -10.23 2.13
CA LEU A 73 9.36 -9.23 3.18
C LEU A 73 10.71 -9.37 3.89
N ASN A 74 11.49 -8.30 3.89
CA ASN A 74 12.77 -8.20 4.61
C ASN A 74 12.64 -7.38 5.93
N ASN A 75 11.40 -7.06 6.27
CA ASN A 75 10.99 -6.22 7.38
C ASN A 75 11.15 -6.87 8.75
N LYS A 76 11.27 -6.07 9.80
CA LYS A 76 11.24 -6.55 11.18
C LYS A 76 9.89 -6.36 11.85
N ILE A 77 9.08 -5.40 11.39
CA ILE A 77 7.84 -4.96 12.04
C ILE A 77 6.68 -5.02 11.03
N MET A 78 6.80 -4.29 9.92
CA MET A 78 5.70 -4.11 8.96
C MET A 78 5.41 -5.40 8.18
N GLY A 79 4.18 -5.90 8.29
CA GLY A 79 3.73 -7.10 7.60
C GLY A 79 4.16 -8.41 8.26
N ARG A 80 4.60 -8.38 9.54
CA ARG A 80 4.85 -9.61 10.31
C ARG A 80 3.58 -10.25 10.85
N ASN A 81 2.52 -9.47 10.93
CA ASN A 81 1.16 -9.96 11.13
C ASN A 81 0.29 -9.43 9.97
N ILE A 82 -0.12 -10.32 9.06
CA ILE A 82 -0.99 -9.96 7.93
C ILE A 82 -2.34 -10.62 8.13
N ILE A 83 -3.38 -9.80 8.21
CA ILE A 83 -4.76 -10.25 8.24
C ILE A 83 -5.32 -10.13 6.83
N TYR A 84 -5.49 -11.28 6.21
CA TYR A 84 -6.01 -11.42 4.86
C TYR A 84 -7.52 -11.65 4.89
N LEU A 85 -8.27 -10.85 4.14
CA LEU A 85 -9.73 -10.91 4.02
C LEU A 85 -10.12 -11.08 2.55
N ASP A 86 -11.10 -11.94 2.29
CA ASP A 86 -11.61 -12.11 0.92
C ASP A 86 -12.52 -10.93 0.50
N SER A 87 -13.29 -10.39 1.44
CA SER A 87 -14.11 -9.18 1.26
C SER A 87 -14.35 -8.53 2.62
N VAL A 88 -14.41 -7.20 2.65
CA VAL A 88 -14.64 -6.38 3.85
C VAL A 88 -15.32 -5.07 3.45
N ASP A 89 -15.93 -4.34 4.39
CA ASP A 89 -16.44 -3.01 4.10
C ASP A 89 -15.29 -2.03 3.77
N SER A 90 -14.31 -1.92 4.66
CA SER A 90 -13.09 -1.16 4.46
C SER A 90 -11.94 -1.69 5.32
N THR A 91 -10.76 -1.85 4.72
CA THR A 91 -9.54 -2.27 5.43
C THR A 91 -9.17 -1.26 6.53
N ASN A 92 -9.41 0.04 6.32
CA ASN A 92 -9.18 1.07 7.34
C ASN A 92 -10.12 0.90 8.54
N THR A 93 -11.40 0.62 8.28
CA THR A 93 -12.40 0.43 9.34
C THR A 93 -12.05 -0.80 10.17
N TYR A 94 -11.75 -1.92 9.51
CA TYR A 94 -11.32 -3.14 10.18
C TYR A 94 -10.01 -2.96 10.95
N ALA A 95 -9.01 -2.27 10.37
CA ALA A 95 -7.75 -1.97 11.04
C ALA A 95 -7.95 -1.08 12.28
N LYS A 96 -8.89 -0.12 12.24
CA LYS A 96 -9.25 0.72 13.38
C LYS A 96 -9.85 -0.10 14.53
N GLU A 97 -10.72 -1.06 14.23
CA GLU A 97 -11.29 -1.96 15.24
C GLU A 97 -10.20 -2.80 15.91
N LEU A 98 -9.28 -3.36 15.12
CA LEU A 98 -8.15 -4.12 15.63
C LEU A 98 -7.21 -3.28 16.49
N ALA A 99 -6.88 -2.07 16.03
CA ALA A 99 -6.02 -1.15 16.75
C ALA A 99 -6.63 -0.76 18.12
N THR A 100 -7.96 -0.55 18.16
CA THR A 100 -8.72 -0.30 19.39
C THR A 100 -8.64 -1.51 20.35
N LYS A 101 -8.65 -2.73 19.81
CA LYS A 101 -8.49 -3.98 20.56
C LYS A 101 -7.03 -4.30 20.92
N GLY A 102 -6.09 -3.41 20.63
CA GLY A 102 -4.68 -3.56 21.03
C GLY A 102 -3.80 -4.28 20.01
N ALA A 103 -4.19 -4.36 18.74
CA ALA A 103 -3.31 -4.91 17.70
C ALA A 103 -1.95 -4.18 17.67
N GLU A 104 -0.91 -4.95 17.41
CA GLU A 104 0.49 -4.50 17.43
C GLU A 104 0.82 -3.62 16.22
N GLU A 105 1.81 -2.74 16.40
CA GLU A 105 2.39 -1.96 15.30
C GLU A 105 2.91 -2.88 14.19
N GLY A 106 2.70 -2.47 12.94
CA GLY A 106 3.09 -3.23 11.75
C GLY A 106 2.11 -4.33 11.37
N THR A 107 1.00 -4.50 12.11
CA THR A 107 -0.12 -5.30 11.63
C THR A 107 -0.67 -4.69 10.34
N VAL A 108 -0.79 -5.52 9.30
CA VAL A 108 -1.34 -5.13 8.01
C VAL A 108 -2.65 -5.86 7.77
N VAL A 109 -3.71 -5.11 7.50
CA VAL A 109 -4.98 -5.66 7.01
C VAL A 109 -4.97 -5.55 5.49
N ILE A 110 -5.20 -6.65 4.78
CA ILE A 110 -5.31 -6.67 3.31
C ILE A 110 -6.61 -7.35 2.94
N SER A 111 -7.34 -6.77 1.99
CA SER A 111 -8.54 -7.40 1.43
C SER A 111 -8.42 -7.57 -0.09
N GLU A 112 -9.06 -8.60 -0.63
CA GLU A 112 -9.20 -8.74 -2.08
C GLU A 112 -10.25 -7.80 -2.66
N GLU A 113 -11.28 -7.47 -1.87
CA GLU A 113 -12.38 -6.55 -2.21
C GLU A 113 -12.72 -5.63 -1.04
N GLN A 114 -13.12 -4.39 -1.33
CA GLN A 114 -13.82 -3.54 -0.35
C GLN A 114 -15.20 -3.16 -0.89
N THR A 115 -16.26 -3.44 -0.14
CA THR A 115 -17.64 -3.11 -0.52
C THR A 115 -18.01 -1.66 -0.20
N SER A 116 -17.22 -0.99 0.64
CA SER A 116 -17.43 0.40 1.07
C SER A 116 -16.09 1.10 1.29
N GLY A 117 -15.17 0.93 0.33
CA GLY A 117 -13.85 1.55 0.34
C GLY A 117 -13.96 3.07 0.45
N ARG A 118 -13.07 3.68 1.25
CA ARG A 118 -13.15 5.11 1.58
C ARG A 118 -11.89 5.85 1.14
N GLY A 119 -12.09 7.06 0.64
CA GLY A 119 -11.09 8.08 0.44
C GLY A 119 -11.28 9.25 1.40
N ARG A 120 -10.48 10.31 1.21
CA ARG A 120 -10.58 11.53 2.02
C ARG A 120 -11.95 12.19 1.85
N LEU A 121 -12.37 12.91 2.89
CA LEU A 121 -13.62 13.70 2.91
C LEU A 121 -14.87 12.88 2.54
N GLY A 122 -14.89 11.59 2.91
CA GLY A 122 -16.03 10.70 2.70
C GLY A 122 -16.25 10.25 1.26
N ARG A 123 -15.32 10.51 0.33
CA ARG A 123 -15.41 9.99 -1.04
C ARG A 123 -15.28 8.48 -1.05
N GLU A 124 -15.97 7.82 -1.96
CA GLU A 124 -15.83 6.38 -2.16
C GLU A 124 -14.53 6.05 -2.92
N TRP A 125 -14.00 4.87 -2.63
CA TRP A 125 -12.86 4.28 -3.32
C TRP A 125 -13.24 2.89 -3.82
N MET A 126 -13.33 2.74 -5.13
CA MET A 126 -13.64 1.47 -5.77
C MET A 126 -12.54 0.43 -5.49
N SER A 127 -12.91 -0.79 -5.12
CA SER A 127 -11.96 -1.84 -4.77
C SER A 127 -12.42 -3.20 -5.30
N PRO A 128 -12.42 -3.39 -6.62
CA PRO A 128 -12.90 -4.63 -7.22
C PRO A 128 -12.02 -5.83 -6.82
N LYS A 129 -12.67 -6.98 -6.66
CA LYS A 129 -12.06 -8.20 -6.16
C LYS A 129 -10.88 -8.67 -7.02
N TYR A 130 -9.73 -8.95 -6.40
CA TYR A 130 -8.49 -9.44 -7.04
C TYR A 130 -7.81 -8.46 -8.02
N LYS A 131 -8.31 -7.22 -8.16
CA LYS A 131 -7.82 -6.28 -9.18
C LYS A 131 -6.86 -5.21 -8.65
N GLY A 132 -6.72 -5.09 -7.34
CA GLY A 132 -5.81 -4.10 -6.75
C GLY A 132 -5.23 -4.55 -5.44
N ILE A 133 -4.54 -3.62 -4.79
CA ILE A 133 -4.02 -3.77 -3.43
C ILE A 133 -4.83 -2.83 -2.56
N TRP A 134 -5.61 -3.40 -1.65
CA TRP A 134 -6.42 -2.68 -0.68
C TRP A 134 -5.88 -3.05 0.69
N MET A 135 -5.01 -2.21 1.23
CA MET A 135 -4.34 -2.52 2.49
C MET A 135 -4.31 -1.35 3.47
N SER A 136 -4.26 -1.67 4.75
CA SER A 136 -4.14 -0.71 5.84
C SER A 136 -3.08 -1.16 6.83
N ILE A 137 -2.19 -0.25 7.21
CA ILE A 137 -1.09 -0.51 8.17
C ILE A 137 -1.45 0.15 9.50
N ILE A 138 -1.34 -0.62 10.59
CA ILE A 138 -1.52 -0.11 11.97
C ILE A 138 -0.16 0.35 12.50
N LEU A 139 -0.08 1.60 12.93
CA LEU A 139 1.12 2.21 13.52
C LEU A 139 0.81 2.77 14.91
N ARG A 140 1.83 2.83 15.77
CA ARG A 140 1.77 3.42 17.11
C ARG A 140 2.98 4.35 17.34
N PRO A 141 3.16 5.38 16.49
CA PRO A 141 4.28 6.31 16.60
C PRO A 141 4.16 7.16 17.86
N ASP A 142 5.29 7.46 18.49
CA ASP A 142 5.41 8.46 19.54
C ASP A 142 5.68 9.84 18.91
N ILE A 143 4.65 10.42 18.30
CA ILE A 143 4.71 11.72 17.63
C ILE A 143 3.51 12.59 18.03
N GLU A 144 3.64 13.89 17.84
CA GLU A 144 2.53 14.82 18.06
C GLU A 144 1.45 14.66 16.97
N PRO A 145 0.16 14.88 17.29
CA PRO A 145 -0.91 14.83 16.30
C PRO A 145 -0.69 15.70 15.06
N MET A 146 -0.01 16.84 15.21
CA MET A 146 0.32 17.74 14.11
C MET A 146 1.33 17.16 13.10
N ASP A 147 2.07 16.13 13.48
CA ASP A 147 3.09 15.46 12.65
C ASP A 147 2.56 14.21 11.93
N VAL A 148 1.34 13.75 12.23
CA VAL A 148 0.69 12.64 11.51
C VAL A 148 0.64 12.82 9.98
N PRO A 149 0.45 14.04 9.41
CA PRO A 149 0.61 14.29 7.98
C PRO A 149 1.91 13.76 7.37
N GLN A 150 3.00 13.71 8.12
CA GLN A 150 4.31 13.23 7.67
C GLN A 150 4.26 11.73 7.32
N ILE A 151 3.46 10.93 8.05
CA ILE A 151 3.25 9.49 7.76
C ILE A 151 2.61 9.30 6.38
N THR A 152 1.76 10.23 5.94
CA THR A 152 1.19 10.20 4.59
C THR A 152 2.26 10.41 3.53
N GLN A 153 3.26 11.27 3.79
CA GLN A 153 4.39 11.48 2.88
C GLN A 153 5.30 10.23 2.83
N ILE A 154 5.52 9.57 3.98
CA ILE A 154 6.26 8.30 4.05
C ILE A 154 5.57 7.24 3.16
N ALA A 155 4.25 7.10 3.27
CA ALA A 155 3.48 6.19 2.43
C ALA A 155 3.61 6.53 0.93
N ALA A 156 3.47 7.81 0.57
CA ALA A 156 3.59 8.25 -0.82
C ALA A 156 4.98 7.99 -1.39
N ALA A 157 6.03 8.26 -0.62
CA ALA A 157 7.40 7.96 -0.97
C ALA A 157 7.64 6.46 -1.13
N ALA A 158 7.13 5.63 -0.22
CA ALA A 158 7.26 4.17 -0.26
C ALA A 158 6.61 3.56 -1.52
N VAL A 159 5.39 4.01 -1.86
CA VAL A 159 4.68 3.58 -3.08
C VAL A 159 5.43 4.05 -4.33
N SER A 160 5.87 5.31 -4.37
CA SER A 160 6.64 5.84 -5.50
C SER A 160 7.96 5.08 -5.71
N LYS A 161 8.71 4.80 -4.63
CA LYS A 161 9.95 4.01 -4.67
C LYS A 161 9.68 2.59 -5.18
N ALA A 162 8.60 1.96 -4.73
CA ALA A 162 8.23 0.61 -5.17
C ALA A 162 7.90 0.58 -6.68
N LEU A 163 7.04 1.48 -7.15
CA LEU A 163 6.68 1.55 -8.58
C LEU A 163 7.89 1.87 -9.47
N ARG A 164 8.74 2.81 -9.05
CA ARG A 164 9.95 3.17 -9.81
C ARG A 164 10.97 2.03 -9.87
N SER A 165 11.04 1.18 -8.84
CA SER A 165 11.86 -0.04 -8.87
C SER A 165 11.41 -1.07 -9.91
N LEU A 166 10.18 -0.92 -10.44
CA LEU A 166 9.63 -1.70 -11.54
C LEU A 166 9.76 -0.98 -12.89
N GLY A 167 10.46 0.16 -12.95
CA GLY A 167 10.58 0.99 -14.16
C GLY A 167 9.40 1.93 -14.43
N ILE A 168 8.41 1.96 -13.52
CA ILE A 168 7.17 2.75 -13.70
C ILE A 168 7.42 4.20 -13.27
N LYS A 169 7.17 5.16 -14.17
CA LYS A 169 7.35 6.61 -13.91
C LYS A 169 6.19 7.17 -13.07
N ALA A 170 6.20 6.91 -11.78
CA ALA A 170 5.22 7.40 -10.81
C ALA A 170 5.52 8.83 -10.33
N TYR A 171 4.50 9.69 -10.31
CA TYR A 171 4.58 11.01 -9.70
C TYR A 171 3.69 11.12 -8.46
N ILE A 172 4.09 11.94 -7.51
CA ILE A 172 3.35 12.19 -6.28
C ILE A 172 2.57 13.50 -6.46
N LYS A 173 1.25 13.42 -6.36
CA LYS A 173 0.39 14.58 -6.19
C LYS A 173 0.20 14.78 -4.69
N TRP A 174 0.87 15.81 -4.17
CA TRP A 174 0.79 16.14 -2.75
C TRP A 174 -0.68 16.33 -2.32
N PRO A 175 -1.07 15.81 -1.15
CA PRO A 175 -0.23 15.08 -0.19
C PRO A 175 -0.25 13.56 -0.34
N ASN A 176 -1.21 12.98 -1.06
CA ASN A 176 -1.63 11.60 -0.77
C ASN A 176 -2.01 10.76 -2.00
N ASP A 177 -1.75 11.25 -3.23
CA ASP A 177 -2.14 10.55 -4.45
C ASP A 177 -0.91 10.25 -5.32
N ILE A 178 -0.89 9.07 -5.95
CA ILE A 178 0.13 8.71 -6.95
C ILE A 178 -0.49 8.74 -8.34
N ILE A 179 0.25 9.34 -9.27
CA ILE A 179 -0.19 9.66 -10.61
C ILE A 179 0.70 8.95 -11.65
N LEU A 180 0.06 8.39 -12.67
CA LEU A 180 0.68 7.92 -13.91
C LEU A 180 -0.03 8.59 -15.08
N ASN A 181 0.73 9.15 -16.02
CA ASN A 181 0.18 9.78 -17.23
C ASN A 181 -1.03 10.71 -16.94
N TYR A 182 -0.89 11.53 -15.90
CA TYR A 182 -1.92 12.48 -15.43
C TYR A 182 -3.23 11.85 -14.91
N LYS A 183 -3.25 10.55 -14.62
CA LYS A 183 -4.37 9.85 -13.99
C LYS A 183 -3.95 9.24 -12.65
N LYS A 184 -4.88 9.18 -11.71
CA LYS A 184 -4.66 8.62 -10.37
C LYS A 184 -4.58 7.09 -10.43
N VAL A 185 -3.52 6.52 -9.87
CA VAL A 185 -3.35 5.05 -9.74
C VAL A 185 -3.41 4.59 -8.29
N CYS A 186 -3.05 5.46 -7.34
CA CYS A 186 -3.09 5.14 -5.91
C CYS A 186 -3.62 6.32 -5.11
N GLY A 187 -4.41 6.01 -4.09
CA GLY A 187 -4.83 6.94 -3.05
C GLY A 187 -4.37 6.46 -1.68
N ILE A 188 -3.89 7.38 -0.86
CA ILE A 188 -3.47 7.13 0.52
C ILE A 188 -4.43 7.86 1.47
N LEU A 189 -4.88 7.17 2.49
CA LEU A 189 -5.77 7.69 3.53
C LEU A 189 -5.18 7.37 4.91
N THR A 190 -4.65 8.39 5.57
CA THR A 190 -4.15 8.30 6.93
C THR A 190 -5.22 8.80 7.91
N GLU A 191 -5.56 7.98 8.88
CA GLU A 191 -6.50 8.30 9.95
C GLU A 191 -5.82 8.10 11.30
N MET A 192 -6.03 9.01 12.25
CA MET A 192 -5.46 8.92 13.60
C MET A 192 -6.54 8.69 14.63
N SER A 193 -6.17 8.00 15.71
CA SER A 193 -6.86 8.09 17.01
C SER A 193 -5.88 8.65 18.02
N GLY A 194 -6.31 9.60 18.83
CA GLY A 194 -5.46 10.25 19.80
C GLY A 194 -6.20 11.31 20.61
N GLU A 195 -5.51 11.81 21.62
CA GLU A 195 -5.87 12.99 22.40
C GLU A 195 -5.09 14.21 21.89
N ILE A 196 -5.31 15.38 22.50
CA ILE A 196 -4.76 16.67 22.02
C ILE A 196 -3.22 16.64 21.86
N ASN A 197 -2.51 15.93 22.75
CA ASN A 197 -1.04 15.86 22.77
C ASN A 197 -0.52 14.41 22.69
N LYS A 198 -1.33 13.46 22.22
CA LYS A 198 -0.92 12.05 22.17
C LYS A 198 -1.62 11.27 21.09
N VAL A 199 -0.84 10.68 20.20
CA VAL A 199 -1.34 9.70 19.24
C VAL A 199 -1.45 8.33 19.91
N ASN A 200 -2.61 7.70 19.84
CA ASN A 200 -2.83 6.33 20.33
C ASN A 200 -2.44 5.30 19.26
N TYR A 201 -2.88 5.57 18.02
CA TYR A 201 -2.51 4.81 16.83
C TYR A 201 -2.82 5.61 15.56
N VAL A 202 -2.15 5.23 14.47
CA VAL A 202 -2.39 5.74 13.12
C VAL A 202 -2.70 4.56 12.20
N ILE A 203 -3.72 4.70 11.37
CA ILE A 203 -4.08 3.75 10.32
C ILE A 203 -3.71 4.36 8.98
N VAL A 204 -2.84 3.70 8.22
CA VAL A 204 -2.42 4.14 6.89
C VAL A 204 -3.04 3.24 5.84
N GLY A 205 -4.13 3.70 5.23
CA GLY A 205 -4.79 3.04 4.10
C GLY A 205 -4.08 3.35 2.79
N ILE A 206 -3.77 2.31 2.01
CA ILE A 206 -3.12 2.40 0.70
C ILE A 206 -3.98 1.59 -0.27
N GLY A 207 -4.65 2.29 -1.19
CA GLY A 207 -5.44 1.69 -2.26
C GLY A 207 -4.73 1.89 -3.61
N ILE A 208 -4.41 0.79 -4.31
CA ILE A 208 -3.70 0.82 -5.60
C ILE A 208 -4.48 0.06 -6.66
N ASN A 209 -4.77 0.72 -7.76
CA ASN A 209 -5.35 0.11 -8.96
C ASN A 209 -4.25 -0.65 -9.71
N VAL A 210 -4.19 -1.97 -9.54
CA VAL A 210 -3.11 -2.78 -10.15
C VAL A 210 -3.52 -3.33 -11.50
N ASN A 211 -4.52 -4.21 -11.54
CA ASN A 211 -4.92 -5.00 -12.70
C ASN A 211 -6.36 -4.72 -13.16
N ILE A 212 -6.92 -3.56 -12.79
CA ILE A 212 -8.23 -3.07 -13.29
C ILE A 212 -8.11 -2.75 -14.79
N GLU A 213 -9.07 -3.20 -15.58
CA GLU A 213 -9.18 -2.91 -17.02
C GLU A 213 -10.00 -1.62 -17.28
N GLU A 214 -9.86 -1.03 -18.46
CA GLU A 214 -10.46 0.27 -18.76
C GLU A 214 -11.99 0.22 -18.69
N GLU A 215 -12.58 -0.90 -19.10
CA GLU A 215 -14.01 -1.16 -19.10
C GLU A 215 -14.59 -1.34 -17.69
N GLU A 216 -13.75 -1.66 -16.70
CA GLU A 216 -14.15 -1.89 -15.31
C GLU A 216 -14.25 -0.58 -14.50
N PHE A 217 -13.68 0.52 -15.00
CA PHE A 217 -13.85 1.83 -14.38
C PHE A 217 -15.24 2.42 -14.72
N PRO A 218 -15.98 2.98 -13.74
CA PRO A 218 -17.15 3.81 -14.01
C PRO A 218 -16.79 5.00 -14.89
N GLU A 219 -17.70 5.37 -15.80
CA GLU A 219 -17.51 6.47 -16.76
C GLU A 219 -17.06 7.78 -16.10
N GLU A 220 -17.59 8.06 -14.91
CA GLU A 220 -17.29 9.27 -14.13
C GLU A 220 -15.80 9.40 -13.73
N VAL A 221 -15.09 8.28 -13.61
CA VAL A 221 -13.69 8.25 -13.13
C VAL A 221 -12.67 7.87 -14.20
N LYS A 222 -13.10 7.35 -15.36
CA LYS A 222 -12.19 6.91 -16.46
C LYS A 222 -11.18 7.98 -16.90
N ASN A 223 -11.57 9.25 -16.84
CA ASN A 223 -10.71 10.36 -17.26
C ASN A 223 -9.70 10.80 -16.19
N ILE A 224 -9.89 10.39 -14.94
CA ILE A 224 -9.07 10.83 -13.79
C ILE A 224 -8.37 9.69 -13.06
N ALA A 225 -8.70 8.43 -13.36
CA ALA A 225 -8.12 7.24 -12.75
C ALA A 225 -7.57 6.27 -13.81
N THR A 226 -6.54 5.51 -13.44
CA THR A 226 -5.91 4.47 -14.27
C THR A 226 -5.48 3.29 -13.38
N SER A 227 -4.92 2.25 -13.99
CA SER A 227 -4.32 1.10 -13.30
C SER A 227 -2.90 0.82 -13.83
N LEU A 228 -2.11 0.07 -13.06
CA LEU A 228 -0.78 -0.34 -13.53
C LEU A 228 -0.87 -1.18 -14.81
N LYS A 229 -1.86 -2.05 -14.94
CA LYS A 229 -2.09 -2.87 -16.13
C LYS A 229 -2.39 -2.03 -17.36
N ILE A 230 -3.23 -1.01 -17.25
CA ILE A 230 -3.53 -0.08 -18.36
C ILE A 230 -2.24 0.63 -18.79
N GLU A 231 -1.48 1.16 -17.84
CA GLU A 231 -0.29 1.96 -18.15
C GLU A 231 0.92 1.14 -18.61
N GLN A 232 1.00 -0.14 -18.25
CA GLN A 232 2.12 -1.03 -18.61
C GLN A 232 1.77 -2.03 -19.71
N GLY A 233 0.49 -2.21 -20.05
CA GLY A 233 0.00 -3.19 -21.03
C GLY A 233 0.10 -4.65 -20.57
N VAL A 234 0.56 -4.91 -19.35
CA VAL A 234 0.74 -6.25 -18.78
C VAL A 234 0.29 -6.28 -17.33
N SER A 235 -0.20 -7.44 -16.86
CA SER A 235 -0.56 -7.63 -15.46
C SER A 235 0.67 -7.54 -14.56
N ILE A 236 0.51 -6.92 -13.40
CA ILE A 236 1.55 -6.83 -12.36
C ILE A 236 1.20 -7.77 -11.22
N GLU A 237 2.18 -8.54 -10.74
CA GLU A 237 2.03 -9.39 -9.55
C GLU A 237 1.88 -8.52 -8.29
N ARG A 238 0.69 -8.56 -7.70
CA ARG A 238 0.33 -7.72 -6.56
C ARG A 238 1.15 -8.07 -5.33
N LYS A 239 1.44 -9.35 -5.09
CA LYS A 239 2.22 -9.79 -3.92
C LYS A 239 3.64 -9.21 -3.91
N LYS A 240 4.30 -9.14 -5.06
CA LYS A 240 5.64 -8.52 -5.18
C LYS A 240 5.59 -7.01 -4.96
N LEU A 241 4.57 -6.35 -5.49
CA LEU A 241 4.39 -4.91 -5.30
C LEU A 241 4.07 -4.56 -3.84
N ALA A 242 3.12 -5.26 -3.22
CA ALA A 242 2.74 -5.07 -1.82
C ALA A 242 3.94 -5.26 -0.88
N ALA A 243 4.69 -6.35 -1.03
CA ALA A 243 5.88 -6.60 -0.23
C ALA A 243 6.97 -5.51 -0.41
N ARG A 244 7.19 -5.03 -1.63
CA ARG A 244 8.12 -3.91 -1.90
C ARG A 244 7.67 -2.62 -1.23
N ILE A 245 6.38 -2.32 -1.26
CA ILE A 245 5.82 -1.13 -0.59
C ILE A 245 6.04 -1.25 0.91
N LEU A 246 5.70 -2.38 1.52
CA LEU A 246 5.89 -2.60 2.95
C LEU A 246 7.38 -2.52 3.33
N ASN A 247 8.28 -3.05 2.50
CA ASN A 247 9.72 -2.95 2.72
C ASN A 247 10.22 -1.50 2.71
N ASN A 248 9.85 -0.74 1.68
CA ASN A 248 10.20 0.68 1.59
C ASN A 248 9.55 1.51 2.70
N PHE A 249 8.32 1.18 3.09
CA PHE A 249 7.60 1.88 4.14
C PHE A 249 8.33 1.73 5.47
N GLU A 250 8.71 0.51 5.86
CA GLU A 250 9.46 0.30 7.11
C GLU A 250 10.81 1.00 7.11
N GLU A 251 11.54 0.95 5.98
CA GLU A 251 12.83 1.65 5.83
C GLU A 251 12.68 3.16 6.09
N LEU A 252 11.72 3.80 5.43
CA LEU A 252 11.48 5.24 5.55
C LEU A 252 10.85 5.62 6.91
N TYR A 253 9.99 4.78 7.46
CA TYR A 253 9.35 5.01 8.75
C TYR A 253 10.33 4.88 9.91
N LYS A 254 11.43 4.11 9.78
CA LYS A 254 12.47 4.06 10.82
C LYS A 254 13.14 5.41 11.05
N GLU A 255 13.24 6.26 10.03
CA GLU A 255 13.82 7.61 10.17
C GLU A 255 13.02 8.46 11.16
N ILE A 256 11.68 8.34 11.15
CA ILE A 256 10.84 9.12 12.09
C ILE A 256 11.02 8.62 13.52
N ILE A 257 11.11 7.29 13.72
CA ILE A 257 11.23 6.69 15.05
C ILE A 257 12.63 6.89 15.64
N MET A 258 13.67 6.70 14.83
CA MET A 258 15.06 6.64 15.31
C MET A 258 15.76 7.99 15.27
N GLU A 259 15.40 8.85 14.31
CA GLU A 259 16.13 10.09 14.02
C GLU A 259 15.23 11.33 14.15
N ASN A 260 13.94 11.15 14.46
CA ASN A 260 12.93 12.21 14.43
C ASN A 260 12.97 13.02 13.12
N SER A 261 13.14 12.30 12.00
CA SER A 261 13.39 12.86 10.67
C SER A 261 12.53 12.18 9.61
N ILE A 262 12.17 12.94 8.59
CA ILE A 262 11.46 12.43 7.40
C ILE A 262 12.18 12.82 6.10
N LYS A 263 13.45 13.20 6.20
CA LYS A 263 14.21 13.83 5.13
C LYS A 263 14.18 13.03 3.83
N ASN A 264 14.44 11.72 3.87
CA ASN A 264 14.48 10.92 2.65
C ASN A 264 13.10 10.81 2.01
N SER A 265 12.05 10.71 2.83
CA SER A 265 10.66 10.72 2.35
C SER A 265 10.32 12.03 1.64
N ILE A 266 10.72 13.17 2.21
CA ILE A 266 10.50 14.49 1.62
C ILE A 266 11.33 14.71 0.36
N GLU A 267 12.58 14.24 0.32
CA GLU A 267 13.40 14.30 -0.89
C GLU A 267 12.76 13.51 -2.05
N ILE A 268 12.23 12.32 -1.78
CA ILE A 268 11.48 11.52 -2.77
C ILE A 268 10.22 12.27 -3.22
N CYS A 269 9.44 12.80 -2.27
CA CYS A 269 8.21 13.55 -2.55
C CYS A 269 8.48 14.81 -3.38
N ARG A 270 9.53 15.56 -3.05
CA ARG A 270 9.97 16.77 -3.76
C ARG A 270 10.46 16.43 -5.16
N LYS A 271 11.35 15.44 -5.29
CA LYS A 271 11.93 15.02 -6.58
C LYS A 271 10.89 14.52 -7.57
N TYR A 272 9.84 13.86 -7.07
CA TYR A 272 8.81 13.23 -7.91
C TYR A 272 7.46 13.92 -7.80
N SER A 273 7.41 15.15 -7.31
CA SER A 273 6.18 15.93 -7.27
C SER A 273 5.70 16.25 -8.68
N ILE A 274 4.40 16.13 -8.93
CA ILE A 274 3.75 16.61 -10.16
C ILE A 274 3.32 18.08 -10.07
N LEU A 275 3.28 18.65 -8.85
CA LEU A 275 2.73 19.98 -8.59
C LEU A 275 3.80 21.07 -8.54
N ILE A 276 5.05 20.74 -8.22
CA ILE A 276 6.12 21.75 -8.13
C ILE A 276 6.27 22.43 -9.49
N ASP A 277 6.42 23.76 -9.43
CA ASP A 277 6.45 24.68 -10.56
C ASP A 277 5.13 24.84 -11.34
N LYS A 278 4.02 24.34 -10.82
CA LYS A 278 2.68 24.53 -11.39
C LYS A 278 1.85 25.55 -10.62
N GLU A 279 0.96 26.22 -11.32
CA GLU A 279 -0.15 26.93 -10.68
C GLU A 279 -1.17 25.91 -10.18
N VAL A 280 -1.58 26.07 -8.93
CA VAL A 280 -2.52 25.20 -8.24
C VAL A 280 -3.63 26.02 -7.61
N LYS A 281 -4.79 25.39 -7.52
CA LYS A 281 -5.94 25.89 -6.78
C LYS A 281 -5.94 25.24 -5.40
N ILE A 282 -5.84 26.07 -4.37
CA ILE A 282 -5.95 25.71 -2.95
C ILE A 282 -7.41 25.90 -2.56
N ILE A 283 -8.06 24.85 -2.08
CA ILE A 283 -9.46 24.85 -1.68
C ILE A 283 -9.54 24.62 -0.17
N ASN A 284 -10.02 25.60 0.58
CA ASN A 284 -10.19 25.54 2.03
C ASN A 284 -11.59 26.04 2.43
N ARG A 285 -12.42 25.18 3.04
CA ARG A 285 -13.78 25.52 3.52
C ARG A 285 -14.64 26.27 2.49
N GLY A 286 -14.51 25.93 1.20
CA GLY A 286 -15.24 26.56 0.10
C GLY A 286 -14.58 27.79 -0.53
N ASN A 287 -13.53 28.35 0.09
CA ASN A 287 -12.72 29.39 -0.53
C ASN A 287 -11.68 28.77 -1.46
N GLU A 288 -11.54 29.36 -2.63
CA GLU A 288 -10.54 28.96 -3.62
C GLU A 288 -9.50 30.07 -3.78
N THR A 289 -8.22 29.71 -3.75
CA THR A 289 -7.13 30.65 -4.00
C THR A 289 -6.12 30.02 -4.95
N ILE A 290 -5.62 30.81 -5.88
CA ILE A 290 -4.60 30.38 -6.85
C ILE A 290 -3.23 30.78 -6.33
N ALA A 291 -2.31 29.83 -6.34
CA ALA A 291 -0.91 30.05 -6.00
C ALA A 291 -0.01 29.15 -6.85
N LYS A 292 1.27 29.51 -7.00
CA LYS A 292 2.27 28.63 -7.59
C LYS A 292 2.84 27.72 -6.50
N ALA A 293 2.79 26.40 -6.69
CA ALA A 293 3.50 25.47 -5.82
C ALA A 293 5.01 25.54 -6.14
N ILE A 294 5.82 25.92 -5.14
CA ILE A 294 7.25 26.18 -5.33
C ILE A 294 8.15 25.17 -4.61
N GLY A 295 7.60 24.31 -3.76
CA GLY A 295 8.39 23.28 -3.09
C GLY A 295 7.63 22.58 -1.98
N LEU A 296 8.38 21.78 -1.22
CA LEU A 296 7.96 21.21 0.06
C LEU A 296 8.94 21.68 1.14
N SER A 297 8.44 22.06 2.31
CA SER A 297 9.25 22.33 3.49
C SER A 297 9.89 21.04 4.02
N GLU A 298 10.79 21.17 5.00
CA GLU A 298 11.49 20.01 5.58
C GLU A 298 10.55 19.08 6.37
N ASP A 299 9.41 19.59 6.85
CA ASP A 299 8.34 18.82 7.50
C ASP A 299 7.22 18.40 6.52
N GLY A 300 7.39 18.63 5.21
CA GLY A 300 6.50 18.11 4.17
C GLY A 300 5.24 18.93 3.89
N LYS A 301 5.16 20.18 4.37
CA LYS A 301 4.10 21.13 3.97
C LYS A 301 4.35 21.62 2.55
N LEU A 302 3.28 21.91 1.82
CA LEU A 302 3.38 22.46 0.47
C LEU A 302 3.69 23.95 0.55
N ILE A 303 4.84 24.36 0.00
CA ILE A 303 5.22 25.77 -0.06
C ILE A 303 4.60 26.37 -1.32
N VAL A 304 3.82 27.43 -1.15
CA VAL A 304 3.14 28.12 -2.24
C VAL A 304 3.51 29.59 -2.28
N LYS A 305 3.50 30.17 -3.48
CA LYS A 305 3.68 31.61 -3.72
C LYS A 305 2.43 32.19 -4.37
N TYR A 306 1.81 33.15 -3.71
CA TYR A 306 0.65 33.87 -4.21
C TYR A 306 1.04 34.96 -5.22
N LYS A 307 0.05 35.53 -5.92
CA LYS A 307 0.25 36.56 -6.96
C LYS A 307 0.86 37.86 -6.41
N ASP A 308 0.57 38.20 -5.16
CA ASP A 308 1.13 39.36 -4.45
C ASP A 308 2.59 39.12 -3.99
N GLY A 309 3.13 37.93 -4.24
CA GLY A 309 4.49 37.53 -3.86
C GLY A 309 4.59 36.90 -2.47
N LYS A 310 3.51 36.86 -1.68
CA LYS A 310 3.49 36.20 -0.37
C LYS A 310 3.79 34.71 -0.51
N ILE A 311 4.65 34.20 0.37
CA ILE A 311 4.95 32.77 0.50
C ILE A 311 4.24 32.24 1.75
N ASP A 312 3.69 31.03 1.64
CA ASP A 312 2.95 30.39 2.72
C ASP A 312 3.15 28.87 2.68
N GLU A 313 2.93 28.23 3.83
CA GLU A 313 3.06 26.78 3.99
C GLU A 313 1.69 26.15 4.24
N ILE A 314 1.33 25.21 3.38
CA ILE A 314 0.01 24.59 3.39
C ILE A 314 0.09 23.21 4.03
N ILE A 315 -0.75 22.99 5.05
CA ILE A 315 -0.86 21.73 5.76
C ILE A 315 -1.93 20.85 5.09
N SER A 316 -1.60 19.58 4.86
CA SER A 316 -2.41 18.64 4.07
C SER A 316 -3.82 18.39 4.62
N GLY A 317 -3.97 18.45 5.95
CA GLY A 317 -5.23 18.17 6.65
C GLY A 317 -6.31 19.23 6.45
N GLU A 318 -5.95 20.43 6.00
CA GLU A 318 -6.88 21.58 5.97
C GLU A 318 -7.43 21.89 4.59
N VAL A 319 -6.78 21.40 3.52
CA VAL A 319 -7.08 21.84 2.16
C VAL A 319 -7.16 20.70 1.14
N SER A 320 -7.79 20.99 0.01
CA SER A 320 -7.70 20.21 -1.22
C SER A 320 -6.91 20.99 -2.27
N ILE A 321 -5.95 20.33 -2.92
CA ILE A 321 -5.18 20.90 -4.04
C ILE A 321 -5.69 20.34 -5.37
N ARG A 322 -5.95 21.24 -6.32
CA ARG A 322 -6.36 20.93 -7.69
C ARG A 322 -5.53 21.71 -8.70
N GLY A 323 -5.43 21.20 -9.91
CA GLY A 323 -4.93 22.01 -11.02
C GLY A 323 -5.92 23.10 -11.40
N ILE A 324 -5.47 24.06 -12.20
CA ILE A 324 -6.30 25.18 -12.66
C ILE A 324 -7.51 24.69 -13.48
N ASN A 325 -7.29 23.67 -14.31
CA ASN A 325 -8.30 23.15 -15.25
C ASN A 325 -8.87 21.79 -14.84
N GLY A 326 -8.58 21.29 -13.64
CA GLY A 326 -9.07 19.97 -13.24
C GLY A 326 -8.33 19.35 -12.05
N TYR A 327 -8.16 18.03 -12.10
CA TYR A 327 -7.60 17.26 -11.00
C TYR A 327 -6.09 17.49 -10.81
N LEU A 328 -5.35 17.75 -11.90
CA LEU A 328 -3.91 18.04 -11.94
C LEU A 328 -3.65 19.38 -12.62
#